data_AF-A0A943J4I8-F1
#
_entry.id   AF-A0A943J4I8-F1
#
_cell.length_a   1.000
_cell.length_b   1.000
_cell.length_c   1.000
_cell.angle_alpha   90.00
_cell.angle_beta   90.00
_cell.angle_gamma   90.00
#
_symmetry.space_group_name_H-M   'P 1'
#
loop_
_entity.id
_entity.type
_entity.pdbx_description
1 polymer ?
#
loop_
_entity_poly.entity_id
_entity_poly.type
_entity_poly.pdbx_seq_one_letter_code
_entity_poly.pdbx_strand_id
1 'polypeptide(L)'
;MLSYHPATVLAEKLETVLRRGEANTRGRDFYDLYAIPKYYSEAVGEADVSEALLRTSEKRGSRQAIEDWPATIEALRSSNIMHRVWDSYLSDNLYARGVTFEDTLESIEELMRSAGF
;
A
#
# COMPACT_ATOMS: atom_id res chain seq x y z
N MET A 1 -9.25 -0.34 24.48
CA MET A 1 -9.10 -1.06 23.20
C MET A 1 -8.21 -0.18 22.34
N LEU A 2 -6.98 -0.60 22.02
CA LEU A 2 -6.17 0.14 21.03
C LEU A 2 -6.89 -0.01 19.69
N SER A 3 -7.80 0.90 19.36
CA SER A 3 -8.26 1.01 17.98
C SER A 3 -7.03 1.42 17.18
N TYR A 4 -6.46 0.50 16.41
CA TYR A 4 -5.30 0.78 15.59
C TYR A 4 -5.63 2.00 14.72
N HIS A 5 -4.80 3.04 14.85
CA HIS A 5 -4.98 4.28 14.10
C HIS A 5 -4.94 3.93 12.59
N PRO A 6 -5.85 4.44 11.75
CA PRO A 6 -5.85 4.17 10.31
C PRO A 6 -4.48 4.36 9.66
N ALA A 7 -3.72 5.37 10.11
CA ALA A 7 -2.34 5.61 9.66
C ALA A 7 -1.38 4.44 9.95
N THR A 8 -1.49 3.77 11.09
CA THR A 8 -0.66 2.60 11.41
C THR A 8 -0.99 1.41 10.51
N VAL A 9 -2.28 1.19 10.24
CA VAL A 9 -2.71 0.12 9.33
C VAL A 9 -2.21 0.38 7.91
N LEU A 10 -2.30 1.63 7.44
CA LEU A 10 -1.73 2.05 6.16
C LEU A 10 -0.22 1.83 6.12
N ALA A 11 0.50 2.27 7.14
CA ALA A 11 1.95 2.12 7.23
C ALA A 11 2.40 0.65 7.17
N GLU A 12 1.72 -0.25 7.89
CA GLU A 12 2.05 -1.68 7.86
C GLU A 12 1.81 -2.31 6.48
N LYS A 13 0.78 -1.85 5.76
CA LYS A 13 0.45 -2.31 4.41
C LYS A 13 1.41 -1.75 3.37
N LEU A 14 1.71 -0.45 3.41
CA LEU A 14 2.71 0.21 2.57
C LEU A 14 4.06 -0.49 2.73
N GLU A 15 4.53 -0.66 3.96
CA GLU A 15 5.78 -1.37 4.23
C GLU A 15 5.77 -2.79 3.66
N THR A 16 4.66 -3.52 3.81
CA THR A 16 4.57 -4.89 3.31
C THR A 16 4.61 -4.94 1.78
N VAL A 17 3.88 -4.06 1.09
CA VAL A 17 3.87 -3.97 -0.37
C VAL A 17 5.24 -3.59 -0.90
N LEU A 18 5.85 -2.54 -0.35
CA LEU A 18 7.15 -2.04 -0.79
C LEU A 18 8.28 -3.02 -0.50
N ARG A 19 8.29 -3.65 0.68
CA ARG A 19 9.32 -4.63 1.03
C ARG A 19 9.20 -5.92 0.23
N ARG A 20 7.99 -6.38 -0.08
CA ARG A 20 7.80 -7.67 -0.77
C ARG A 20 7.78 -7.53 -2.29
N GLY A 21 7.40 -6.37 -2.83
CA GLY A 21 7.25 -6.16 -4.26
C GLY A 21 6.46 -7.29 -4.92
N GLU A 22 7.02 -7.87 -5.99
CA GLU A 22 6.42 -8.97 -6.75
C GLU A 22 6.22 -10.27 -5.97
N ALA A 23 6.89 -10.44 -4.82
CA ALA A 23 6.65 -11.58 -3.94
C ALA A 23 5.38 -11.42 -3.08
N ASN A 24 4.68 -10.30 -3.18
CA ASN A 24 3.41 -10.09 -2.48
C ASN A 24 2.26 -10.82 -3.18
N THR A 25 1.69 -11.82 -2.51
CA THR A 25 0.55 -12.60 -3.00
C THR A 25 -0.80 -12.13 -2.48
N ARG A 26 -0.86 -11.02 -1.73
CA ARG A 26 -2.08 -10.53 -1.08
C ARG A 26 -2.66 -9.34 -1.84
N GLY A 27 -3.51 -9.61 -2.83
CA GLY A 27 -4.23 -8.55 -3.58
C GLY A 27 -5.03 -7.59 -2.70
N ARG A 28 -5.53 -8.06 -1.54
CA ARG A 28 -6.21 -7.22 -0.55
C ARG A 28 -5.37 -6.05 -0.03
N ASP A 29 -4.05 -6.22 0.10
CA ASP A 29 -3.20 -5.13 0.61
C ASP A 29 -3.21 -3.93 -0.35
N PHE A 30 -3.24 -4.18 -1.66
CA PHE A 30 -3.37 -3.14 -2.69
C PHE A 30 -4.73 -2.44 -2.64
N TYR A 31 -5.82 -3.21 -2.53
CA TYR A 31 -7.15 -2.62 -2.42
C TYR A 31 -7.33 -1.80 -1.15
N ASP A 32 -6.83 -2.29 -0.01
CA ASP A 32 -6.92 -1.56 1.25
C ASP A 32 -6.13 -0.24 1.19
N LEU A 33 -4.98 -0.20 0.50
CA LEU A 33 -4.20 1.02 0.27
C LEU A 33 -4.91 2.02 -0.65
N TYR A 34 -5.75 1.54 -1.56
CA TYR A 34 -6.65 2.38 -2.36
C TYR A 34 -7.87 2.88 -1.57
N ALA A 35 -8.48 2.01 -0.76
CA ALA A 35 -9.78 2.26 -0.15
C ALA A 35 -9.69 3.05 1.17
N ILE A 36 -8.71 2.73 2.03
CA ILE A 36 -8.61 3.33 3.37
C ILE A 36 -8.43 4.86 3.30
N PRO A 37 -7.53 5.42 2.47
CA PRO A 37 -7.37 6.88 2.40
C PRO A 37 -8.64 7.59 1.92
N LYS A 38 -9.42 6.94 1.04
CA LYS A 38 -10.67 7.49 0.50
C LYS A 38 -11.81 7.48 1.52
N TYR A 39 -11.93 6.43 2.32
CA TYR A 39 -13.00 6.30 3.31
C TYR A 39 -12.68 6.93 4.67
N TYR A 40 -11.40 7.12 4.98
CA TYR A 40 -10.92 7.65 6.25
C TYR A 40 -10.06 8.91 6.08
N SER A 41 -10.32 9.71 5.05
CA SER A 41 -9.53 10.90 4.72
C SER A 41 -9.39 11.88 5.90
N GLU A 42 -10.41 12.00 6.75
CA GLU A 42 -10.38 12.86 7.95
C GLU A 42 -9.54 12.28 9.11
N ALA A 43 -9.29 10.96 9.09
CA ALA A 43 -8.57 10.24 10.14
C ALA A 43 -7.15 9.79 9.72
N VAL A 44 -6.76 10.07 8.47
CA VAL A 44 -5.45 9.74 7.91
C VAL A 44 -4.69 11.05 7.67
N GLY A 45 -3.97 11.51 8.70
CA GLY A 45 -3.04 12.62 8.55
C GLY A 45 -1.77 12.16 7.82
N GLU A 46 -1.32 12.92 6.83
CA GLU A 46 -0.08 12.65 6.08
C GLU A 46 1.14 12.50 7.00
N ALA A 47 1.24 13.37 8.01
CA ALA A 47 2.29 13.31 9.03
C ALA A 47 2.22 12.02 9.86
N ASP A 48 1.01 11.56 10.22
CA ASP A 48 0.82 10.32 10.98
C ASP A 48 1.22 9.09 10.15
N VAL A 49 0.91 9.09 8.85
CA VAL A 49 1.32 8.02 7.92
C VAL A 49 2.83 8.00 7.79
N SER A 50 3.46 9.17 7.62
CA SER A 50 4.93 9.30 7.52
C SER A 50 5.62 8.75 8.77
N GLU A 51 5.21 9.20 9.96
CA GLU A 51 5.80 8.74 11.22
C GLU A 51 5.57 7.23 11.42
N ALA A 52 4.36 6.74 11.17
CA ALA A 52 4.03 5.33 11.33
C ALA A 52 4.82 4.44 10.35
N LEU A 53 5.03 4.89 9.10
CA LEU A 53 5.79 4.15 8.09
C LEU A 53 7.28 4.08 8.44
N LEU A 54 7.86 5.19 8.89
CA LEU A 54 9.25 5.21 9.38
C LEU A 54 9.43 4.25 10.55
N ARG A 55 8.60 4.37 11.61
CA ARG A 55 8.67 3.48 12.77
C ARG A 55 8.51 2.01 12.38
N THR A 56 7.59 1.71 11.47
CA THR A 56 7.31 0.34 11.02
C THR A 56 8.47 -0.24 10.22
N SER A 57 9.02 0.52 9.28
CA SER A 57 10.14 0.10 8.43
C SER A 57 11.43 -0.06 9.22
N GLU A 58 11.71 0.82 10.19
CA GLU A 58 12.83 0.67 11.12
C GLU A 58 12.70 -0.61 11.94
N LYS A 59 11.54 -0.83 12.55
CA LYS A 59 11.27 -2.03 13.37
C LYS A 59 11.43 -3.33 12.57
N ARG A 60 11.11 -3.29 11.27
CA ARG A 60 11.16 -4.45 10.37
C ARG A 60 12.48 -4.55 9.58
N GLY A 61 13.38 -3.59 9.73
CA GLY A 61 14.67 -3.56 9.01
C GLY A 61 14.52 -3.34 7.50
N SER A 62 13.50 -2.58 7.08
CA SER A 62 13.09 -2.43 5.68
C SER A 62 13.10 -0.99 5.19
N ARG A 63 13.85 -0.10 5.86
CA ARG A 63 13.95 1.31 5.50
C ARG A 63 14.40 1.55 4.06
N GLN A 64 15.34 0.74 3.55
CA GLN A 64 15.77 0.80 2.15
C GLN A 64 14.61 0.57 1.16
N ALA A 65 13.66 -0.31 1.49
CA ALA A 65 12.51 -0.54 0.61
C ALA A 65 11.55 0.66 0.56
N ILE A 66 11.52 1.48 1.61
CA ILE A 66 10.76 2.74 1.62
C ILE A 66 11.48 3.81 0.80
N GLU A 67 12.81 3.83 0.79
CA GLU A 67 13.59 4.77 -0.02
C GLU A 67 13.55 4.40 -1.52
N ASP A 68 13.57 3.11 -1.84
CA ASP A 68 13.50 2.58 -3.21
C ASP A 68 12.06 2.36 -3.72
N TRP A 69 11.09 2.98 -3.04
CA TRP A 69 9.67 2.79 -3.33
C TRP A 69 9.30 3.08 -4.81
N PRO A 70 9.86 4.10 -5.52
CA PRO A 70 9.45 4.36 -6.90
C PRO A 70 9.84 3.22 -7.84
N ALA A 71 11.03 2.65 -7.65
CA ALA A 71 11.50 1.51 -8.42
C ALA A 71 10.64 0.26 -8.17
N THR A 72 10.20 0.07 -6.93
CA THR A 72 9.31 -1.03 -6.56
C THR A 72 7.95 -0.91 -7.23
N ILE A 73 7.37 0.29 -7.27
CA ILE A 73 6.08 0.52 -7.94
C ILE A 73 6.18 0.28 -9.45
N GLU A 74 7.26 0.73 -10.10
CA GLU A 74 7.46 0.48 -11.53
C GLU A 74 7.63 -1.02 -11.85
N ALA A 75 8.34 -1.76 -10.98
CA ALA A 75 8.45 -3.21 -11.10
C ALA A 75 7.08 -3.90 -10.94
N LEU A 76 6.27 -3.48 -9.97
CA LEU A 76 4.91 -4.00 -9.77
C LEU A 76 4.02 -3.73 -10.97
N ARG A 77 4.06 -2.51 -11.51
CA ARG A 77 3.27 -2.04 -12.66
C ARG A 77 3.49 -2.88 -13.91
N SER A 78 4.75 -3.25 -14.17
CA SER A 78 5.15 -4.08 -15.31
C SER A 78 5.04 -5.60 -15.06
N SER A 79 4.70 -6.03 -13.84
CA SER A 79 4.71 -7.43 -13.45
C SER A 79 3.43 -8.18 -13.84
N ASN A 80 3.56 -9.07 -14.82
CA ASN A 80 2.49 -10.02 -15.18
C ASN A 80 2.04 -10.90 -14.00
N ILE A 81 2.92 -11.16 -13.03
CA ILE A 81 2.57 -11.94 -11.84
C ILE A 81 1.60 -11.14 -10.97
N MET A 82 1.88 -9.86 -10.77
CA MET A 82 1.06 -8.99 -9.94
C MET A 82 -0.30 -8.69 -10.55
N HIS A 83 -0.36 -8.51 -11.87
CA HIS A 83 -1.64 -8.44 -12.58
C HIS A 83 -2.51 -9.69 -12.32
N ARG A 84 -1.92 -10.90 -12.35
CA ARG A 84 -2.67 -12.12 -12.00
C ARG A 84 -3.10 -12.20 -10.54
N VAL A 85 -2.25 -11.74 -9.61
CA VAL A 85 -2.61 -11.65 -8.19
C VAL A 85 -3.80 -10.72 -8.00
N TRP A 86 -3.82 -9.59 -8.71
CA TRP A 86 -4.94 -8.66 -8.70
C TRP A 86 -6.21 -9.24 -9.30
N ASP A 87 -6.12 -9.85 -10.49
CA ASP A 87 -7.27 -10.47 -11.16
C ASP A 87 -7.91 -11.58 -10.31
N SER A 88 -7.07 -12.41 -9.68
CA SER A 88 -7.54 -13.45 -8.74
C SER A 88 -8.18 -12.86 -7.49
N TYR A 89 -7.70 -11.70 -7.00
CA TYR A 89 -8.35 -11.03 -5.88
C TYR A 89 -9.73 -10.47 -6.29
N LEU A 90 -9.83 -9.86 -7.47
CA LEU A 90 -11.09 -9.33 -8.00
C LEU A 90 -12.15 -10.41 -8.25
N SER A 91 -11.76 -11.61 -8.69
CA SER A 91 -12.71 -12.71 -8.90
C SER A 91 -13.45 -13.10 -7.62
N ASP A 92 -12.76 -13.02 -6.50
CA ASP A 92 -13.26 -13.46 -5.19
C ASP A 92 -13.93 -12.32 -4.40
N ASN A 93 -13.72 -11.05 -4.80
CA ASN A 93 -14.11 -9.88 -4.04
C ASN A 93 -14.92 -8.89 -4.87
N LEU A 94 -16.24 -9.11 -4.95
CA LEU A 94 -17.14 -8.34 -5.82
C LEU A 94 -17.19 -6.84 -5.49
N TYR A 95 -16.88 -6.44 -4.25
CA TYR A 95 -16.86 -5.04 -3.82
C TYR A 95 -15.68 -4.25 -4.41
N ALA A 96 -14.61 -4.94 -4.83
CA ALA A 96 -13.45 -4.32 -5.45
C ALA A 96 -13.62 -4.17 -6.98
N ARG A 97 -14.72 -4.68 -7.56
CA ARG A 97 -14.97 -4.57 -9.00
C ARG A 97 -15.10 -3.11 -9.42
N GLY A 98 -14.39 -2.74 -10.48
CA GLY A 98 -14.29 -1.37 -10.97
C GLY A 98 -13.02 -0.63 -10.54
N VAL A 99 -12.22 -1.23 -9.66
CA VAL A 99 -10.86 -0.76 -9.34
C VAL A 99 -9.87 -1.57 -10.17
N THR A 100 -9.02 -0.89 -10.93
CA THR A 100 -7.92 -1.50 -11.67
C THR A 100 -6.69 -1.66 -10.79
N PHE A 101 -5.75 -2.53 -11.17
CA PHE A 101 -4.49 -2.64 -10.44
C PHE A 101 -3.73 -1.30 -10.47
N GLU A 102 -3.80 -0.60 -11.61
CA GLU A 102 -3.23 0.72 -11.81
C GLU A 102 -3.76 1.74 -10.80
N ASP A 103 -5.08 1.82 -10.59
CA ASP A 103 -5.69 2.72 -9.59
C ASP A 103 -5.11 2.48 -8.18
N THR A 104 -4.76 1.23 -7.85
CA THR A 104 -4.14 0.92 -6.55
C THR A 104 -2.69 1.39 -6.47
N LEU A 105 -1.93 1.31 -7.55
CA LEU A 105 -0.55 1.76 -7.61
C LEU A 105 -0.46 3.29 -7.59
N GLU A 106 -1.34 3.99 -8.32
CA GLU A 106 -1.48 5.44 -8.27
C GLU A 106 -1.80 5.91 -6.85
N SER A 107 -2.73 5.24 -6.16
CA SER A 107 -3.05 5.57 -4.77
C SER A 107 -1.87 5.36 -3.81
N ILE A 108 -1.02 4.36 -4.06
CA ILE A 108 0.20 4.13 -3.27
C ILE A 108 1.23 5.23 -3.55
N GLU A 109 1.43 5.61 -4.81
CA GLU A 109 2.29 6.72 -5.21
C GLU A 109 1.86 8.04 -4.56
N GLU A 110 0.56 8.34 -4.55
CA GLU A 110 0.00 9.53 -3.89
C GLU A 110 0.27 9.53 -2.38
N LEU A 111 0.05 8.39 -1.71
CA LEU A 111 0.33 8.24 -0.27
C LEU A 111 1.82 8.45 0.05
N MET A 112 2.72 7.88 -0.76
CA MET A 112 4.17 8.03 -0.55
C MET A 112 4.60 9.49 -0.72
N ARG A 113 4.12 10.15 -1.78
CA ARG A 113 4.42 11.56 -2.06
C ARG A 113 3.86 12.49 -0.98
N SER A 114 2.62 12.27 -0.54
CA SER A 114 1.99 13.11 0.48
C SER A 114 2.65 12.91 1.87
N ALA A 115 3.12 11.71 2.16
CA ALA A 115 3.89 11.41 3.37
C ALA A 115 5.35 11.91 3.32
N GLY A 116 5.80 12.47 2.19
CA GLY A 116 7.12 13.10 2.03
C GLY A 116 8.26 12.16 1.62
N PHE A 117 7.95 11.07 0.91
CA PHE A 117 8.92 10.12 0.35
C PHE A 117 9.04 10.20 -1.18
#